data_AF-A0A538BHS5-F1
#
_entry.id   AF-A0A538BHS5-F1
#
_cell.length_a   1.000
_cell.length_b   1.000
_cell.length_c   1.000
_cell.angle_alpha   90.00
_cell.angle_beta   90.00
_cell.angle_gamma   90.00
#
_symmetry.space_group_name_H-M   'P 1'
#
loop_
_entity.id
_entity.type
_entity.pdbx_description
1 polymer ?
#
loop_
_entity_poly.entity_id
_entity_poly.type
_entity_poly.pdbx_seq_one_letter_code
_entity_poly.pdbx_strand_id
1 'polypeptide(L)'
;MMIIGAPGMTGSGVAVDFTAFFGAEYERLFQSLYLLCGNKADAEDLAQETMARAFERWDRVRAAATPTGYLFQIAFNLHRSMLRRARRALKGGDRVAVRAEPNL
;
A
#
# COMPACT_ATOMS: atom_id res chain seq x y z
N MET A 1 -5.67 -4.89 -28.22
CA MET A 1 -6.04 -3.89 -29.24
C MET A 1 -6.35 -2.60 -28.52
N MET A 2 -5.69 -1.51 -28.92
CA MET A 2 -5.57 -0.19 -28.26
C MET A 2 -6.91 0.50 -27.95
N ILE A 3 -6.98 1.22 -26.82
CA ILE A 3 -7.86 2.38 -26.68
C ILE A 3 -6.99 3.63 -26.49
N ILE A 4 -6.79 4.30 -27.62
CA ILE A 4 -6.78 5.74 -27.90
C ILE A 4 -6.62 6.67 -26.68
N GLY A 5 -5.51 7.42 -26.69
CA GLY A 5 -5.32 8.60 -25.83
C GLY A 5 -6.14 9.80 -26.30
N ALA A 6 -6.46 10.68 -25.34
CA ALA A 6 -6.84 12.06 -25.59
C ALA A 6 -5.75 12.98 -24.99
N PRO A 7 -5.25 13.99 -25.73
CA PRO A 7 -4.25 14.92 -25.23
C PRO A 7 -4.93 16.13 -24.58
N GLY A 8 -4.62 16.35 -23.30
CA GLY A 8 -4.91 17.60 -22.59
C GLY A 8 -3.61 18.30 -22.21
N MET A 9 -3.09 19.15 -23.09
CA MET A 9 -2.19 20.28 -22.79
C MET A 9 -2.87 21.16 -21.70
N THR A 10 -2.25 21.77 -20.68
CA THR A 10 -0.96 22.48 -20.56
C THR A 10 -0.60 22.67 -19.08
N GLY A 11 0.68 22.56 -18.72
CA GLY A 11 1.25 23.11 -17.49
C GLY A 11 2.77 23.06 -17.55
N SER A 12 3.40 24.22 -17.73
CA SER A 12 4.84 24.46 -17.80
C SER A 12 5.59 23.89 -16.58
N GLY A 13 6.67 23.13 -16.83
CA GLY A 13 7.46 22.38 -15.85
C GLY A 13 7.00 20.92 -15.77
N VAL A 14 7.90 19.95 -15.98
CA VAL A 14 7.58 18.51 -15.95
C VAL A 14 7.10 18.11 -14.55
N ALA A 15 5.84 18.36 -14.27
CA ALA A 15 5.16 17.87 -13.09
C ALA A 15 4.95 16.38 -13.32
N VAL A 16 5.61 15.53 -12.52
CA VAL A 16 5.25 14.12 -12.43
C VAL A 16 3.76 14.08 -12.09
N ASP A 17 2.96 13.47 -12.97
CA ASP A 17 1.55 13.22 -12.74
C ASP A 17 1.38 11.91 -11.99
N PHE A 18 0.40 11.87 -11.08
CA PHE A 18 0.11 10.68 -10.29
C PHE A 18 -0.31 9.51 -11.19
N THR A 19 -1.07 9.75 -12.26
CA THR A 19 -1.54 8.69 -13.17
C THR A 19 -0.37 7.95 -13.81
N ALA A 20 0.62 8.70 -14.29
CA ALA A 20 1.83 8.13 -14.89
C ALA A 20 2.65 7.35 -13.84
N PHE A 21 2.79 7.90 -12.64
CA PHE A 21 3.48 7.22 -11.54
C PHE A 21 2.77 5.93 -11.10
N PHE A 22 1.45 5.97 -10.98
CA PHE A 22 0.63 4.80 -10.66
C PHE A 22 0.82 3.69 -11.70
N GLY A 23 0.70 4.03 -12.99
CA GLY A 23 0.89 3.08 -14.08
C GLY A 23 2.29 2.47 -14.13
N ALA A 24 3.32 3.20 -13.71
CA ALA A 24 4.69 2.71 -13.68
C ALA A 24 5.02 1.83 -12.47
N GLU A 25 4.38 2.07 -11.32
CA GLU A 25 4.82 1.50 -10.04
C GLU A 25 3.86 0.46 -9.45
N TYR A 26 2.57 0.48 -9.80
CA TYR A 26 1.57 -0.38 -9.15
C TYR A 26 1.92 -1.87 -9.23
N GLU A 27 2.26 -2.36 -10.43
CA GLU A 27 2.56 -3.76 -10.64
C GLU A 27 3.81 -4.20 -9.86
N ARG A 28 4.88 -3.39 -9.92
CA ARG A 28 6.13 -3.66 -9.19
C ARG A 28 5.90 -3.67 -7.68
N LEU A 29 5.13 -2.71 -7.17
CA LEU A 29 4.73 -2.64 -5.77
C LEU A 29 3.96 -3.90 -5.36
N PHE A 30 2.93 -4.26 -6.13
CA PHE A 30 2.13 -5.46 -5.87
C PHE A 30 2.99 -6.73 -5.81
N GLN A 31 3.86 -6.96 -6.80
CA GLN A 31 4.74 -8.13 -6.83
C GLN A 31 5.67 -8.19 -5.61
N SER A 32 6.23 -7.04 -5.21
CA SER A 32 7.09 -6.96 -4.03
C SER A 32 6.32 -7.28 -2.75
N LEU A 33 5.09 -6.78 -2.62
CA LEU A 33 4.23 -7.03 -1.48
C LEU A 33 3.69 -8.46 -1.45
N TYR A 34 3.50 -9.08 -2.61
CA TYR A 34 3.13 -10.49 -2.72
C TYR A 34 4.21 -11.39 -2.14
N LEU A 35 5.48 -11.14 -2.47
CA LEU A 35 6.62 -11.85 -1.87
C LEU A 35 6.71 -11.62 -0.36
N LEU A 36 6.32 -10.43 0.12
CA LEU A 36 6.39 -10.09 1.53
C LEU A 36 5.23 -10.68 2.36
N CYS A 37 4.01 -10.71 1.82
CA CYS A 37 2.81 -11.18 2.51
C CYS A 37 2.56 -12.68 2.33
N GLY A 38 3.11 -13.29 1.27
CA GLY A 38 2.95 -14.71 0.98
C GLY A 38 1.55 -15.11 0.51
N ASN A 39 0.64 -14.15 0.35
CA ASN A 39 -0.70 -14.37 -0.19
C ASN A 39 -1.16 -13.16 -1.01
N LYS A 40 -2.07 -13.42 -1.95
CA LYS A 40 -2.53 -12.44 -2.93
C LYS A 40 -3.41 -11.34 -2.32
N ALA A 41 -4.36 -11.73 -1.47
CA ALA A 41 -5.34 -10.80 -0.91
C ALA A 41 -4.67 -9.69 -0.08
N ASP A 42 -3.80 -10.05 0.87
CA ASP A 42 -3.08 -9.08 1.69
C ASP A 42 -2.17 -8.18 0.84
N ALA A 43 -1.59 -8.71 -0.23
CA ALA A 43 -0.72 -7.95 -1.12
C ALA A 43 -1.49 -6.94 -1.97
N GLU A 44 -2.67 -7.31 -2.51
CA GLU A 44 -3.55 -6.40 -3.25
C GLU A 44 -4.06 -5.27 -2.35
N ASP A 45 -4.59 -5.61 -1.17
CA ASP A 45 -5.09 -4.63 -0.21
C ASP A 45 -3.99 -3.64 0.21
N LEU A 46 -2.80 -4.16 0.48
CA LEU A 46 -1.66 -3.34 0.88
C LEU A 46 -1.14 -2.46 -0.26
N ALA A 47 -1.12 -2.94 -1.50
CA ALA A 47 -0.73 -2.16 -2.66
C ALA A 47 -1.71 -1.01 -2.93
N GLN A 48 -3.02 -1.30 -2.87
CA GLN A 48 -4.07 -0.30 -3.05
C GLN A 48 -4.02 0.79 -1.97
N GLU A 49 -3.95 0.38 -0.70
CA GLU A 49 -3.84 1.33 0.43
C GLU A 49 -2.55 2.17 0.34
N THR A 50 -1.45 1.56 -0.11
CA THR A 50 -0.19 2.29 -0.32
C THR A 50 -0.35 3.37 -1.39
N MET A 51 -0.97 3.05 -2.52
CA MET A 51 -1.21 4.02 -3.60
C MET A 51 -2.22 5.10 -3.21
N ALA A 52 -3.27 4.74 -2.46
CA ALA A 52 -4.22 5.71 -1.91
C ALA A 52 -3.49 6.74 -1.03
N ARG A 53 -2.62 6.28 -0.12
CA ARG A 53 -1.81 7.18 0.73
C ARG A 53 -0.77 7.97 -0.06
N ALA A 54 -0.22 7.41 -1.13
CA ALA A 54 0.69 8.13 -2.01
C ALA A 54 -0.05 9.27 -2.73
N PHE A 55 -1.28 9.03 -3.17
CA PHE A 55 -2.16 10.04 -3.77
C PHE A 55 -2.52 11.15 -2.78
N GLU A 56 -2.96 10.80 -1.56
CA GLU A 56 -3.26 11.78 -0.50
C GLU A 56 -2.05 12.67 -0.15
N ARG A 57 -0.84 12.18 -0.39
CA ARG A 57 0.43 12.85 -0.06
C ARG A 57 1.21 13.19 -1.31
N TRP A 58 0.55 13.34 -2.46
CA TRP A 58 1.21 13.40 -3.74
C TRP A 58 2.27 14.50 -3.82
N ASP A 59 1.99 15.67 -3.25
CA ASP A 59 2.96 16.78 -3.18
C ASP A 59 4.27 16.40 -2.51
N ARG A 60 4.23 15.54 -1.50
CA ARG A 60 5.44 15.03 -0.83
C ARG A 60 6.13 13.93 -1.64
N VAL A 61 5.35 13.07 -2.30
CA VAL A 61 5.88 11.98 -3.12
C VAL A 61 6.60 12.53 -4.34
N ARG A 62 5.98 13.46 -5.08
CA ARG A 62 6.55 14.09 -6.27
C ARG A 62 7.75 14.99 -5.97
N ALA A 63 7.84 15.52 -4.76
CA ALA A 63 8.97 16.34 -4.30
C ALA A 63 10.09 15.51 -3.66
N ALA A 64 9.88 14.22 -3.41
CA ALA A 64 10.90 13.35 -2.82
C ALA A 64 12.06 13.15 -3.80
N ALA A 65 13.28 13.02 -3.27
CA ALA A 65 14.46 12.68 -4.08
C ALA A 65 14.27 11.36 -4.84
N THR A 66 13.53 10.42 -4.25
CA THR A 66 13.14 9.15 -4.88
C THR A 66 11.65 8.86 -4.62
N PRO A 67 10.74 9.22 -5.54
CA PRO A 67 9.31 8.97 -5.38
C PRO A 67 8.97 7.49 -5.12
N THR A 68 9.61 6.58 -5.85
CA THR A 68 9.51 5.12 -5.64
C THR A 68 9.99 4.72 -4.24
N GLY A 69 11.07 5.32 -3.74
CA GLY A 69 11.57 5.06 -2.38
C GLY A 69 10.55 5.48 -1.31
N TYR A 70 9.92 6.63 -1.49
CA TYR A 70 8.86 7.11 -0.62
C TYR A 70 7.64 6.17 -0.65
N LEU A 71 7.26 5.67 -1.84
CA LEU A 71 6.18 4.70 -2.00
C LEU A 71 6.44 3.42 -1.20
N PHE A 72 7.64 2.82 -1.33
CA PHE A 72 8.00 1.64 -0.57
C PHE A 72 8.08 1.90 0.95
N GLN A 73 8.47 3.12 1.36
CA GLN A 73 8.41 3.50 2.78
C GLN A 73 6.97 3.49 3.32
N ILE A 74 6.01 4.00 2.56
CA ILE A 74 4.57 3.92 2.92
C ILE A 74 4.17 2.44 3.06
N ALA A 75 4.52 1.62 2.06
CA ALA A 75 4.16 0.20 2.01
C ALA A 75 4.70 -0.58 3.22
N PHE A 76 5.98 -0.40 3.57
CA PHE A 76 6.59 -1.06 4.72
C PHE A 76 5.99 -0.62 6.05
N ASN A 77 5.64 0.66 6.18
CA ASN A 77 4.99 1.16 7.39
C ASN A 77 3.59 0.55 7.57
N LEU A 78 2.84 0.42 6.49
CA LEU A 78 1.54 -0.25 6.47
C LEU A 78 1.67 -1.73 6.81
N HIS A 79 2.60 -2.45 6.18
CA HIS A 79 2.87 -3.86 6.44
C HIS A 79 3.24 -4.11 7.90
N ARG A 80 4.13 -3.29 8.47
CA ARG A 80 4.48 -3.35 9.90
C ARG A 80 3.24 -3.14 10.78
N SER A 81 2.34 -2.24 10.39
CA SER A 81 1.08 -2.02 11.12
C SER A 81 0.14 -3.23 11.05
N MET A 82 0.03 -3.86 9.89
CA MET A 82 -0.71 -5.11 9.69
C MET A 82 -0.17 -6.22 10.61
N LEU A 83 1.13 -6.48 10.59
CA LEU A 83 1.76 -7.49 11.46
C LEU A 83 1.55 -7.21 12.95
N ARG A 84 1.64 -5.95 13.39
CA ARG A 84 1.36 -5.59 14.78
C ARG A 84 -0.09 -5.88 15.17
N ARG A 85 -1.05 -5.60 14.28
CA ARG A 85 -2.48 -5.89 14.52
C ARG A 85 -2.73 -7.39 14.60
N ALA A 86 -2.19 -8.17 13.66
CA ALA A 86 -2.29 -9.64 13.69
C ALA A 86 -1.72 -10.23 14.99
N ARG A 87 -0.53 -9.79 15.40
CA ARG A 87 0.08 -10.22 16.68
C ARG A 87 -0.76 -9.86 17.90
N ARG A 88 -1.43 -8.71 17.90
CA ARG A 88 -2.34 -8.30 18.99
C ARG A 88 -3.62 -9.13 19.00
N ALA A 89 -4.16 -9.47 17.84
CA ALA A 89 -5.34 -10.33 17.73
C ALA A 89 -5.05 -11.74 18.27
N LEU A 90 -3.89 -12.32 17.94
CA LEU A 90 -3.46 -13.60 18.51
C LEU A 90 -3.34 -13.55 20.04
N LYS A 91 -2.66 -12.53 20.59
CA LYS A 91 -2.55 -12.34 22.04
C LYS A 91 -3.87 -12.00 22.74
N GLY A 92 -4.81 -11.39 22.02
CA GLY A 92 -6.15 -11.06 22.52
C GLY A 92 -7.06 -12.28 22.54
N GLY A 93 -6.94 -13.17 21.55
CA GLY A 93 -7.63 -14.45 21.48
C GLY A 93 -7.29 -15.36 22.66
N ASP A 94 -6.01 -15.42 23.05
CA ASP A 94 -5.57 -16.15 24.25
C ASP A 94 -6.26 -15.65 25.52
N ARG A 95 -6.57 -14.35 25.61
CA ARG A 95 -7.22 -13.75 26.80
C ARG A 95 -8.72 -13.98 26.84
N VAL A 96 -9.36 -14.22 25.69
CA VAL A 96 -10.78 -14.59 25.60
C VAL A 96 -10.95 -16.08 25.88
N ALA A 97 -10.04 -16.93 25.40
CA ALA A 97 -10.08 -18.37 25.62
C ALA A 97 -9.89 -18.76 27.10
N VAL A 98 -9.04 -18.06 27.86
CA VAL A 98 -8.76 -18.37 29.27
C VAL A 98 -9.91 -17.98 30.23
N ARG A 99 -10.95 -17.27 29.78
CA ARG A 99 -12.12 -16.91 30.62
C ARG A 99 -13.31 -17.88 30.51
N ALA A 100 -13.21 -18.90 29.65
CA ALA A 100 -14.23 -19.92 29.50
C ALA A 100 -13.87 -21.17 30.32
N GLU A 101 -13.97 -21.07 31.66
CA GLU A 101 -14.08 -22.25 32.52
C GLU A 101 -15.56 -22.64 32.63
N PRO A 102 -15.90 -23.94 32.45
CA PRO A 102 -17.27 -24.43 32.45
C PRO A 102 -17.80 -24.44 33.88
N ASN A 103 -18.78 -23.58 34.16
CA ASN A 103 -19.62 -23.76 35.33
C ASN A 103 -20.70 -24.78 34.95
N LEU A 104 -20.46 -26.05 35.30
CA LEU A 104 -21.42 -27.08 35.70
C LEU A 104 -20.69 -28.39 36.01
#